data_AF-A0A383W246-F1
#
_entry.id   AF-A0A383W246-F1
#
_cell.length_a   1.000
_cell.length_b   1.000
_cell.length_c   1.000
_cell.angle_alpha   90.00
_cell.angle_beta   90.00
_cell.angle_gamma   90.00
#
_symmetry.space_group_name_H-M   'P 1'
#
loop_
_entity.id
_entity.type
_entity.pdbx_description
1 polymer ?
#
loop_
_entity_poly.entity_id
_entity_poly.type
_entity_poly.pdbx_seq_one_letter_code
_entity_poly.pdbx_strand_id
1 'polypeptide(L)'
;MFGEQRPAQTVVSAALWALGQQLRRLHDTPGVQSPSSSTTAALRHVLTELLTKHEQLQRDFYAAAAAAAADPGSWESLTGNLQRAGQLLGPQLLQQAQELAEGVCAALPLHHCCNNPRCLNLGGLSEAALVAGAGSRCSGCRASYYCSRECQLAAWRLHKPVCKRLQAAASR
;
A
#
# COMPACT_ATOMS: atom_id res chain seq x y z
N MET A 1 -5.91 30.07 -17.01
CA MET A 1 -5.29 29.46 -15.82
C MET A 1 -5.33 27.95 -15.98
N PHE A 2 -4.32 27.38 -16.63
CA PHE A 2 -4.09 25.93 -16.58
C PHE A 2 -3.11 25.71 -15.44
N GLY A 3 -3.58 25.17 -14.31
CA GLY A 3 -2.71 24.85 -13.19
C GLY A 3 -1.63 23.88 -13.66
N GLU A 4 -0.38 24.13 -13.26
CA GLU A 4 0.76 23.26 -13.57
C GLU A 4 0.44 21.81 -13.16
N GLN A 5 0.08 20.99 -14.15
CA GLN A 5 -0.10 19.56 -13.92
C GLN A 5 1.27 18.98 -13.62
N ARG A 6 1.48 18.59 -12.36
CA ARG A 6 2.69 17.86 -11.97
C ARG A 6 2.76 16.56 -12.78
N PRO A 7 3.92 16.17 -13.31
CA PRO A 7 4.06 14.92 -14.03
C PRO A 7 3.59 13.75 -13.16
N ALA A 8 2.82 12.82 -13.72
CA ALA A 8 2.28 11.66 -12.99
C ALA A 8 3.39 10.87 -12.26
N GLN A 9 4.57 10.76 -12.89
CA GLN A 9 5.76 10.17 -12.30
C GLN A 9 6.17 10.84 -10.98
N THR A 10 6.15 12.17 -10.90
CA THR A 10 6.52 12.93 -9.69
C THR A 10 5.57 12.65 -8.54
N VAL A 11 4.28 12.51 -8.83
CA VAL A 11 3.26 12.18 -7.82
C VAL A 11 3.45 10.77 -7.27
N VAL A 12 3.67 9.78 -8.15
CA VAL A 12 3.89 8.38 -7.74
C VAL A 12 5.20 8.23 -6.95
N SER A 13 6.29 8.85 -7.42
CA SER A 13 7.57 8.86 -6.70
C SER A 13 7.46 9.47 -5.30
N ALA A 14 6.76 10.61 -5.16
CA ALA A 14 6.56 11.25 -3.86
C ALA A 14 5.71 10.38 -2.91
N ALA A 15 4.66 9.73 -3.43
CA ALA A 15 3.82 8.83 -2.66
C ALA A 15 4.59 7.59 -2.17
N LEU A 16 5.39 6.96 -3.05
CA LEU A 16 6.26 5.84 -2.67
C LEU A 16 7.21 6.27 -1.55
N TRP A 17 7.93 7.37 -1.72
CA TRP A 17 8.87 7.86 -0.71
C TRP A 17 8.20 8.13 0.64
N ALA A 18 7.01 8.76 0.64
CA ALA A 18 6.25 9.04 1.85
C ALA A 18 5.83 7.76 2.59
N LEU A 19 5.39 6.72 1.84
CA LEU A 19 5.08 5.41 2.41
C LEU A 19 6.30 4.80 3.10
N GLY A 20 7.48 4.87 2.45
CA GLY A 20 8.73 4.39 3.04
C GLY A 20 9.09 5.11 4.35
N GLN A 21 8.89 6.43 4.40
CA GLN A 21 9.09 7.18 5.64
C GLN A 21 8.13 6.74 6.76
N GLN A 22 6.86 6.52 6.44
CA GLN A 22 5.87 6.07 7.43
C GLN A 22 6.20 4.67 7.96
N LEU A 23 6.58 3.74 7.08
CA LEU A 23 6.99 2.38 7.49
C LEU A 23 8.24 2.39 8.37
N ARG A 24 9.25 3.23 8.05
CA ARG A 24 10.44 3.40 8.89
C ARG A 24 10.10 3.95 10.27
N ARG A 25 9.26 5.01 10.33
CA ARG A 25 8.79 5.56 11.60
C ARG A 25 8.08 4.51 12.46
N LEU A 26 7.25 3.66 11.85
CA LEU A 26 6.59 2.56 12.56
C LEU A 26 7.59 1.52 13.08
N HIS A 27 8.57 1.14 12.25
CA HIS A 27 9.64 0.22 12.63
C HIS A 27 10.46 0.75 13.82
N ASP A 28 10.77 2.05 13.82
CA ASP A 28 11.63 2.69 14.82
C ASP A 28 10.90 3.12 16.10
N THR A 29 9.61 2.80 16.23
CA THR A 29 8.82 3.18 17.41
C THR A 29 9.37 2.47 18.67
N PRO A 30 9.67 3.18 19.78
CA PRO A 30 10.32 2.59 20.96
C PRO A 30 9.59 1.37 21.56
N GLY A 31 8.25 1.35 21.51
CA GLY A 31 7.44 0.19 21.95
C GLY A 31 7.54 -1.05 21.05
N VAL A 32 7.99 -0.88 19.80
CA VAL A 32 8.33 -1.96 18.85
C VAL A 32 9.79 -2.41 19.00
N GLN A 33 10.64 -1.65 19.69
CA GLN A 33 12.07 -1.96 19.87
C GLN A 33 12.36 -2.81 21.11
N SER A 34 11.50 -2.80 22.14
CA SER A 34 11.71 -3.63 23.34
C SER A 34 11.55 -5.14 23.06
N PRO A 35 12.54 -6.00 23.40
CA PRO A 35 12.52 -7.43 23.09
C PRO A 35 11.68 -8.28 24.07
N SER A 36 10.95 -7.68 25.00
CA SER A 36 10.27 -8.39 26.10
C SER A 36 8.98 -9.13 25.69
N SER A 37 8.51 -9.04 24.44
CA SER A 37 7.33 -9.78 23.97
C SER A 37 7.54 -10.42 22.58
N SER A 38 7.13 -11.69 22.44
CA SER A 38 7.14 -12.43 21.16
C SER A 38 6.28 -11.77 20.08
N THR A 39 5.26 -11.01 20.48
CA THR A 39 4.37 -10.27 19.56
C THR A 39 5.08 -9.06 18.95
N THR A 40 5.95 -8.40 19.72
CA THR A 40 6.73 -7.25 19.27
C THR A 40 7.78 -7.66 18.23
N ALA A 41 8.45 -8.79 18.45
CA ALA A 41 9.42 -9.35 17.49
C ALA A 41 8.76 -9.73 16.16
N ALA A 42 7.57 -10.35 16.20
CA ALA A 42 6.83 -10.72 15.00
C ALA A 42 6.37 -9.49 14.18
N LEU A 43 5.90 -8.42 14.85
CA LEU A 43 5.54 -7.18 14.17
C LEU A 43 6.76 -6.52 13.51
N ARG A 44 7.91 -6.52 14.20
CA ARG A 44 9.15 -5.96 13.65
C ARG A 44 9.59 -6.68 12.39
N HIS A 45 9.57 -8.02 12.39
CA HIS A 45 9.88 -8.80 11.19
C HIS A 45 8.96 -8.45 10.01
N VAL A 46 7.64 -8.33 10.26
CA VAL A 46 6.69 -7.92 9.23
C VAL A 46 7.01 -6.53 8.70
N LEU A 47 7.34 -5.56 9.56
CA LEU A 47 7.73 -4.21 9.13
C LEU A 47 9.02 -4.21 8.32
N THR A 48 10.02 -5.02 8.70
CA THR A 48 11.25 -5.20 7.92
C THR A 48 10.95 -5.76 6.53
N GLU A 49 10.10 -6.78 6.42
CA GLU A 49 9.69 -7.35 5.13
C GLU A 49 8.97 -6.31 4.25
N LEU A 50 8.08 -5.50 4.83
CA LEU A 50 7.38 -4.42 4.12
C LEU A 50 8.35 -3.34 3.63
N LEU A 51 9.35 -2.99 4.43
CA LEU A 51 10.40 -2.04 4.04
C LEU A 51 11.20 -2.57 2.85
N THR A 52 11.62 -3.83 2.89
CA THR A 52 12.35 -4.46 1.77
C THR A 52 11.52 -4.46 0.48
N LYS A 53 10.23 -4.86 0.57
CA LYS A 53 9.32 -4.84 -0.59
C LYS A 53 9.13 -3.42 -1.14
N HIS A 54 9.00 -2.45 -0.25
CA HIS A 54 8.89 -1.04 -0.61
C HIS A 54 10.14 -0.51 -1.33
N GLU A 55 11.33 -0.81 -0.82
CA GLU A 55 12.60 -0.42 -1.44
C GLU A 55 12.78 -1.06 -2.82
N GLN A 56 12.39 -2.33 -2.97
CA GLN A 56 12.42 -3.01 -4.26
C GLN A 56 11.49 -2.33 -5.28
N LEU A 57 10.22 -2.11 -4.91
CA LEU A 57 9.25 -1.43 -5.77
C LEU A 57 9.73 -0.02 -6.17
N GLN A 58 10.29 0.73 -5.21
CA GLN A 58 10.81 2.06 -5.47
C GLN A 58 11.96 2.02 -6.48
N ARG A 59 12.93 1.12 -6.33
CA ARG A 59 14.06 0.96 -7.27
C ARG A 59 13.56 0.60 -8.67
N ASP A 60 12.67 -0.37 -8.79
CA ASP A 60 12.18 -0.83 -10.07
C ASP A 60 11.34 0.25 -10.77
N PHE A 61 10.56 1.02 -10.01
CA PHE A 61 9.81 2.16 -10.55
C PHE A 61 10.74 3.24 -11.12
N TYR A 62 11.79 3.62 -10.39
CA TYR A 62 12.76 4.60 -10.88
C TYR A 62 13.54 4.09 -12.10
N ALA A 63 13.94 2.81 -12.10
CA ALA A 63 14.62 2.21 -13.24
C ALA A 63 13.73 2.20 -14.50
N ALA A 64 12.44 1.84 -14.34
CA ALA A 64 11.46 1.87 -15.43
C ALA A 64 11.26 3.28 -15.99
N ALA A 65 11.15 4.27 -15.10
CA ALA A 65 10.96 5.65 -15.52
C ALA A 65 12.21 6.24 -16.19
N ALA A 66 13.41 5.90 -15.72
CA ALA A 66 14.66 6.28 -16.37
C ALA A 66 14.80 5.65 -17.76
N ALA A 67 14.46 4.37 -17.90
CA ALA A 67 14.47 3.68 -19.20
C ALA A 67 13.50 4.33 -20.20
N ALA A 68 12.32 4.77 -19.74
CA ALA A 68 11.36 5.48 -20.59
C ALA A 68 11.82 6.88 -21.01
N ALA A 69 12.69 7.54 -20.22
CA ALA A 69 13.21 8.88 -20.50
C ALA A 69 14.48 8.88 -21.37
N ALA A 70 15.15 7.74 -21.54
CA ALA A 70 16.45 7.62 -22.20
C ALA A 70 16.37 7.45 -23.73
N ASP A 71 15.18 7.45 -24.34
CA ASP A 71 15.00 7.26 -25.79
C ASP A 71 14.65 8.58 -26.50
N PRO A 72 15.63 9.22 -27.18
CA PRO A 72 15.41 10.45 -27.95
C PRO A 72 14.89 10.18 -29.38
N GLY A 73 14.38 8.98 -29.67
CA GLY A 73 13.94 8.56 -31.01
C GLY A 73 12.71 9.30 -31.57
N SER A 74 12.45 9.08 -32.87
CA SER A 74 11.23 9.48 -33.58
C SER A 74 9.96 9.15 -32.78
N TRP A 75 8.89 9.93 -32.93
CA TRP A 75 7.60 9.72 -32.25
C TRP A 75 7.01 8.30 -32.45
N GLU A 76 7.29 7.65 -33.58
CA GLU A 76 6.93 6.25 -33.88
C GLU A 76 7.74 5.24 -33.06
N SER A 77 9.01 5.55 -32.82
CA SER A 77 9.89 4.75 -31.95
C SER A 77 9.55 4.95 -30.48
N LEU A 78 9.21 6.17 -30.08
CA LEU A 78 8.78 6.52 -28.73
C LEU A 78 7.52 5.74 -28.32
N THR A 79 6.50 5.69 -29.18
CA THR A 79 5.27 4.94 -28.91
C THR A 79 5.52 3.44 -28.81
N GLY A 80 6.31 2.87 -29.73
CA GLY A 80 6.69 1.46 -29.68
C GLY A 80 7.50 1.09 -28.43
N ASN A 81 8.42 1.96 -28.00
CA ASN A 81 9.27 1.75 -26.83
C ASN A 81 8.49 1.93 -25.52
N LEU A 82 7.60 2.92 -25.42
CA LEU A 82 6.68 3.08 -24.29
C LEU A 82 5.74 1.87 -24.15
N GLN A 83 5.18 1.37 -25.25
CA GLN A 83 4.32 0.18 -25.22
C GLN A 83 5.09 -1.07 -24.76
N ARG A 84 6.31 -1.27 -25.27
CA ARG A 84 7.14 -2.43 -24.90
C ARG A 84 7.60 -2.35 -23.45
N ALA A 85 8.01 -1.17 -22.98
CA ALA A 85 8.34 -0.93 -21.58
C ALA A 85 7.12 -1.15 -20.67
N GLY A 86 5.94 -0.67 -21.07
CA GLY A 86 4.69 -0.92 -20.36
C GLY A 86 4.31 -2.41 -20.28
N GLN A 87 4.53 -3.16 -21.36
CA GLN A 87 4.27 -4.61 -21.39
C GLN A 87 5.24 -5.42 -20.52
N LEU A 88 6.51 -5.03 -20.48
CA LEU A 88 7.54 -5.75 -19.72
C LEU A 88 7.55 -5.38 -18.24
N LEU A 89 7.51 -4.08 -17.94
CA LEU A 89 7.70 -3.56 -16.58
C LEU A 89 6.37 -3.33 -15.86
N GLY A 90 5.28 -3.04 -16.60
CA GLY A 90 3.97 -2.76 -16.04
C GLY A 90 3.42 -3.88 -15.17
N PRO A 91 3.34 -5.14 -15.66
CA PRO A 91 2.84 -6.26 -14.86
C PRO A 91 3.68 -6.53 -13.60
N GLN A 92 5.01 -6.44 -13.70
CA GLN A 92 5.90 -6.65 -12.56
C GLN A 92 5.71 -5.56 -11.49
N LEU A 93 5.70 -4.29 -11.89
CA LEU A 93 5.49 -3.17 -10.97
C LEU A 93 4.11 -3.22 -10.34
N LEU A 94 3.08 -3.60 -11.10
CA LEU A 94 1.73 -3.79 -10.58
C LEU A 94 1.72 -4.90 -9.53
N GLN A 95 2.31 -6.06 -9.82
CA GLN A 95 2.38 -7.18 -8.89
C GLN A 95 3.10 -6.79 -7.59
N GLN A 96 4.24 -6.10 -7.68
CA GLN A 96 5.00 -5.62 -6.52
C GLN A 96 4.21 -4.60 -5.69
N ALA A 97 3.53 -3.65 -6.33
CA ALA A 97 2.68 -2.67 -5.66
C ALA A 97 1.49 -3.37 -4.96
N GLN A 98 0.92 -4.37 -5.63
CA GLN A 98 -0.17 -5.18 -5.10
C GLN A 98 0.24 -5.98 -3.86
N GLU A 99 1.41 -6.62 -3.88
CA GLU A 99 1.96 -7.37 -2.74
C GLU A 99 2.31 -6.47 -1.56
N LEU A 100 2.88 -5.29 -1.83
CA LEU A 100 3.15 -4.30 -0.79
C LEU A 100 1.85 -3.83 -0.14
N ALA A 101 0.83 -3.50 -0.94
CA ALA A 101 -0.47 -3.06 -0.43
C ALA A 101 -1.15 -4.14 0.42
N GLU A 102 -1.13 -5.40 -0.03
CA GLU A 102 -1.64 -6.54 0.73
C GLU A 102 -0.90 -6.73 2.05
N GLY A 103 0.43 -6.63 2.03
CA GLY A 103 1.26 -6.71 3.21
C GLY A 103 0.96 -5.59 4.23
N VAL A 104 0.81 -4.35 3.76
CA VAL A 104 0.43 -3.21 4.60
C VAL A 104 -0.94 -3.44 5.23
N CYS A 105 -1.95 -3.83 4.45
CA CYS A 105 -3.30 -4.11 4.96
C CYS A 105 -3.34 -5.28 5.94
N ALA A 106 -2.47 -6.29 5.76
CA ALA A 106 -2.34 -7.42 6.68
C ALA A 106 -1.58 -7.07 7.98
N ALA A 107 -0.78 -6.00 7.97
CA ALA A 107 0.02 -5.58 9.11
C ALA A 107 -0.68 -4.49 9.95
N LEU A 108 -1.36 -3.55 9.28
CA LEU A 108 -1.83 -2.29 9.87
C LEU A 108 -3.33 -2.08 9.62
N PRO A 109 -4.10 -1.63 10.64
CA PRO A 109 -5.47 -1.21 10.43
C PRO A 109 -5.52 0.15 9.73
N LEU A 110 -6.04 0.21 8.51
CA LEU A 110 -6.28 1.50 7.84
C LEU A 110 -7.63 2.06 8.28
N HIS A 111 -7.66 3.34 8.64
CA HIS A 111 -8.81 4.00 9.27
C HIS A 111 -9.50 5.05 8.39
N HIS A 112 -8.91 5.37 7.25
CA HIS A 112 -9.43 6.35 6.29
C HIS A 112 -9.70 5.76 4.90
N CYS A 113 -9.59 4.43 4.76
CA CYS A 113 -9.85 3.73 3.52
C CYS A 113 -10.29 2.29 3.77
N CYS A 114 -10.82 1.65 2.73
CA CYS A 114 -11.21 0.25 2.76
C CYS A 114 -9.96 -0.64 2.95
N ASN A 115 -9.96 -1.54 3.95
CA ASN A 115 -8.85 -2.47 4.20
C ASN A 115 -8.82 -3.64 3.20
N ASN A 116 -9.65 -3.63 2.16
CA ASN A 116 -9.54 -4.56 1.05
C ASN A 116 -8.57 -3.98 -0.01
N PRO A 117 -7.34 -4.48 -0.13
CA PRO A 117 -6.33 -3.98 -1.08
C PRO A 117 -6.67 -4.26 -2.55
N ARG A 118 -7.79 -4.96 -2.80
CA ARG A 118 -8.37 -5.21 -4.13
C ARG A 118 -9.67 -4.42 -4.34
N CYS A 119 -10.03 -3.50 -3.44
CA CYS A 119 -11.22 -2.69 -3.61
C CYS A 119 -11.03 -1.73 -4.79
N LEU A 120 -11.90 -1.84 -5.79
CA LEU A 120 -11.99 -0.91 -6.92
C LEU A 120 -13.25 -0.03 -6.83
N ASN A 121 -14.01 -0.16 -5.74
CA ASN A 121 -15.22 0.61 -5.55
C ASN A 121 -14.85 2.02 -5.10
N LEU A 122 -14.72 2.93 -6.06
CA LEU A 122 -14.64 4.35 -5.75
C LEU A 122 -15.96 5.08 -6.02
N GLY A 123 -16.85 4.58 -6.89
CA GLY A 123 -18.23 5.07 -7.02
C GLY A 123 -18.44 6.61 -7.10
N GLY A 124 -17.42 7.39 -7.45
CA GLY A 124 -17.42 8.86 -7.34
C GLY A 124 -17.21 9.44 -5.92
N LEU A 125 -17.02 8.59 -4.90
CA LEU A 125 -16.76 8.94 -3.51
C LEU A 125 -15.26 8.80 -3.18
N SER A 126 -14.80 9.57 -2.18
CA SER A 126 -13.47 9.37 -1.61
C SER A 126 -13.41 8.08 -0.78
N GLU A 127 -12.22 7.52 -0.63
CA GLU A 127 -12.03 6.34 0.23
C GLU A 127 -12.54 6.57 1.66
N ALA A 128 -12.31 7.76 2.20
CA ALA A 128 -12.78 8.16 3.52
C ALA A 128 -14.30 8.22 3.60
N ALA A 129 -14.97 8.73 2.56
CA ALA A 129 -16.42 8.78 2.49
C ALA A 129 -17.03 7.37 2.48
N LEU A 130 -16.39 6.42 1.80
CA LEU A 130 -16.84 5.02 1.73
C LEU A 130 -16.76 4.29 3.07
N VAL A 131 -15.94 4.77 4.00
CA VAL A 131 -15.74 4.15 5.32
C VAL A 131 -16.24 5.01 6.50
N ALA A 132 -17.05 6.04 6.23
CA ALA A 132 -17.50 6.98 7.27
C ALA A 132 -18.55 6.40 8.25
N GLY A 133 -19.30 5.36 7.86
CA GLY A 133 -20.41 4.82 8.66
C GLY A 133 -19.98 3.85 9.76
N ALA A 134 -20.71 3.79 10.88
CA ALA A 134 -20.40 2.87 11.98
C ALA A 134 -20.41 1.38 11.58
N GLY A 135 -21.23 1.01 10.57
CA GLY A 135 -21.32 -0.35 10.00
C GLY A 135 -20.15 -0.74 9.09
N SER A 136 -19.24 0.18 8.79
CA SER A 136 -18.04 -0.10 7.98
C SER A 136 -16.91 -0.75 8.79
N ARG A 137 -17.00 -0.74 10.13
CA ARG A 137 -15.94 -1.24 11.01
C ARG A 137 -16.02 -2.74 11.19
N CYS A 138 -14.86 -3.39 11.25
CA CYS A 138 -14.78 -4.76 11.73
C CYS A 138 -15.33 -4.84 13.17
N SER A 139 -16.35 -5.69 13.39
CA SER A 139 -16.96 -5.86 14.71
C SER A 139 -16.02 -6.43 15.77
N GLY A 140 -15.00 -7.20 15.35
CA GLY A 140 -14.00 -7.79 16.24
C GLY A 140 -12.97 -6.76 16.73
N CYS A 141 -12.15 -6.23 15.82
CA CYS A 141 -11.05 -5.33 16.21
C CYS A 141 -11.45 -3.84 16.30
N ARG A 142 -12.57 -3.43 15.70
CA ARG A 142 -13.07 -2.04 15.61
C ARG A 142 -12.10 -1.01 15.00
N ALA A 143 -10.95 -1.46 14.49
CA ALA A 143 -9.89 -0.60 13.96
C ALA A 143 -9.78 -0.61 12.43
N SER A 144 -10.15 -1.71 11.77
CA SER A 144 -10.18 -1.81 10.30
C SER A 144 -11.56 -1.47 9.75
N TYR A 145 -11.57 -0.78 8.60
CA TYR A 145 -12.77 -0.30 7.95
C TYR A 145 -12.95 -0.90 6.55
N TYR A 146 -14.20 -1.09 6.12
CA TYR A 146 -14.58 -1.67 4.84
C TYR A 146 -15.81 -0.96 4.28
N CYS A 147 -15.80 -0.65 2.98
CA CYS A 147 -16.95 0.00 2.34
C CYS A 147 -18.20 -0.90 2.26
N SER A 148 -18.02 -2.22 2.35
CA SER A 148 -19.12 -3.19 2.28
C SER A 148 -18.76 -4.50 2.98
N ARG A 149 -19.77 -5.34 3.22
CA ARG A 149 -19.59 -6.67 3.82
C ARG A 149 -18.79 -7.60 2.89
N GLU A 150 -18.98 -7.48 1.59
CA GLU A 150 -18.27 -8.24 0.56
C GLU A 150 -16.77 -7.93 0.62
N CYS A 151 -16.40 -6.64 0.72
CA CYS A 151 -15.00 -6.24 0.88
C CYS A 151 -14.39 -6.78 2.17
N GLN A 152 -15.13 -6.79 3.28
CA GLN A 152 -14.67 -7.37 4.54
C GLN A 152 -14.40 -8.87 4.40
N LEU A 153 -15.31 -9.60 3.75
CA LEU A 153 -15.17 -11.05 3.54
C LEU A 153 -13.99 -11.37 2.60
N ALA A 154 -13.85 -10.64 1.50
CA ALA A 154 -12.75 -10.79 0.56
C ALA A 154 -11.38 -10.56 1.23
N ALA A 155 -11.28 -9.54 2.10
CA ALA A 155 -10.07 -9.22 2.83
C ALA A 155 -9.81 -10.12 4.05
N TRP A 156 -10.76 -10.97 4.46
CA TRP A 156 -10.71 -11.67 5.74
C TRP A 156 -9.47 -12.55 5.92
N ARG A 157 -9.03 -13.23 4.85
CA ARG A 157 -7.82 -14.06 4.89
C ARG A 157 -6.59 -13.26 5.32
N LEU A 158 -6.44 -12.04 4.79
CA LEU A 158 -5.35 -11.12 5.11
C LEU A 158 -5.55 -10.43 6.47
N HIS A 159 -6.80 -10.07 6.79
CA HIS A 159 -7.12 -9.31 8.01
C HIS A 159 -7.15 -10.16 9.29
N LYS A 160 -7.52 -11.44 9.23
CA LYS A 160 -7.72 -12.30 10.41
C LYS A 160 -6.53 -12.30 11.39
N PRO A 161 -5.25 -12.39 10.96
CA PRO A 161 -4.11 -12.35 11.88
C PRO A 161 -4.02 -11.02 12.65
N VAL A 162 -4.13 -9.88 11.97
CA VAL A 162 -4.08 -8.56 12.63
C VAL A 162 -5.30 -8.31 13.50
N CYS A 163 -6.48 -8.78 13.07
CA CYS A 163 -7.71 -8.69 13.85
C CYS A 163 -7.57 -9.35 15.23
N LYS A 164 -6.95 -10.54 15.28
CA LYS A 164 -6.67 -11.25 16.54
C LYS A 164 -5.66 -10.50 17.42
N ARG A 165 -4.58 -9.98 16.84
CA ARG A 165 -3.58 -9.20 17.58
C ARG A 165 -4.20 -7.96 18.23
N LEU A 166 -5.04 -7.25 17.50
CA LEU A 166 -5.71 -6.04 17.99
C LEU A 166 -6.72 -6.36 19.10
N GLN A 167 -7.49 -7.43 18.96
CA GLN A 167 -8.38 -7.90 20.04
C GLN A 167 -7.58 -8.25 21.31
N ALA A 168 -6.48 -8.99 21.18
CA ALA A 168 -5.63 -9.34 22.32
C ALA A 168 -4.94 -8.14 22.99
N ALA A 169 -4.71 -7.05 22.25
CA ALA A 169 -4.20 -5.80 22.80
C ALA A 169 -5.28 -4.98 23.51
N ALA A 170 -6.53 -5.02 23.02
CA ALA A 170 -7.65 -4.29 23.60
C ALA A 170 -8.25 -4.95 24.85
N SER A 171 -7.98 -6.24 25.08
CA SER A 171 -8.40 -6.98 26.27
C SER A 171 -7.43 -6.89 27.45
N ARG A 172 -6.34 -6.10 27.34
CA ARG A 172 -5.41 -5.80 28.42
C ARG A 172 -5.73 -4.45 29.03
#